data_AF-A0AAE3VJ50-F1
#
_entry.id   AF-A0AAE3VJ50-F1
#
_cell.length_a   1.000
_cell.length_b   1.000
_cell.length_c   1.000
_cell.angle_alpha   90.00
_cell.angle_beta   90.00
_cell.angle_gamma   90.00
#
_symmetry.space_group_name_H-M   'P 1'
#
loop_
_entity.id
_entity.type
_entity.pdbx_description
1 polymer ?
#
loop_
_entity_poly.entity_id
_entity_poly.type
_entity_poly.pdbx_seq_one_letter_code
_entity_poly.pdbx_strand_id
1 'polypeptide(L)'
;MSALPSATTLPRQPQRRPGVKFFVVFFFALFTVGASLHAWPTTAQWLPVYRGGAIVYDSNTDTNGSRNIVGSTASPSLYLFNDGINLYFRLRLDSSPAGTGGQGLLQSFGWGVIFDTNMVATDFEWLIMVDCIDKNESILLEHNTVQGTINDPGDKTAAIVYTLGLAGNYQISVADTAFNGDQDYFLDWRLPYDVL
;
A
#
# COMPACT_ATOMS: atom_id res chain seq x y z
N MET A 1 38.50 -100.82 -41.00
CA MET A 1 39.63 -99.89 -41.21
C MET A 1 39.24 -98.55 -40.61
N SER A 2 39.98 -98.12 -39.60
CA SER A 2 39.65 -97.02 -38.68
C SER A 2 39.75 -95.64 -39.36
N ALA A 3 38.77 -94.77 -39.11
CA ALA A 3 38.75 -93.38 -39.55
C ALA A 3 39.63 -92.48 -38.64
N LEU A 4 40.25 -91.47 -39.25
CA LEU A 4 41.05 -90.41 -38.60
C LEU A 4 40.14 -89.28 -38.07
N PRO A 5 40.55 -88.55 -37.00
CA PRO A 5 39.67 -87.63 -36.28
C PRO A 5 39.63 -86.20 -36.87
N SER A 6 38.45 -85.59 -36.80
CA SER A 6 38.14 -84.21 -37.19
C SER A 6 38.66 -83.17 -36.20
N ALA A 7 39.19 -82.06 -36.71
CA ALA A 7 39.74 -80.94 -35.93
C ALA A 7 38.64 -80.04 -35.32
N THR A 8 38.72 -79.83 -34.01
CA THR A 8 37.87 -78.94 -33.21
C THR A 8 38.23 -77.48 -33.45
N THR A 9 37.26 -76.67 -33.91
CA THR A 9 37.40 -75.21 -34.07
C THR A 9 36.86 -74.50 -32.83
N LEU A 10 37.65 -73.63 -32.20
CA LEU A 10 37.27 -72.88 -30.99
C LEU A 10 36.27 -71.74 -31.29
N PRO A 11 35.30 -71.47 -30.40
CA PRO A 11 34.29 -70.43 -30.60
C PRO A 11 34.83 -69.01 -30.38
N ARG A 12 34.47 -68.08 -31.28
CA ARG A 12 34.76 -66.64 -31.18
C ARG A 12 33.95 -65.98 -30.06
N GLN A 13 34.61 -65.20 -29.21
CA GLN A 13 33.98 -64.35 -28.19
C GLN A 13 33.27 -63.14 -28.82
N PRO A 14 32.08 -62.74 -28.33
CA PRO A 14 31.33 -61.60 -28.85
C PRO A 14 31.90 -60.25 -28.39
N GLN A 15 32.17 -59.34 -29.34
CA GLN A 15 32.59 -57.97 -29.05
C GLN A 15 31.42 -57.13 -28.50
N ARG A 16 31.60 -56.50 -27.34
CA ARG A 16 30.66 -55.54 -26.74
C ARG A 16 30.74 -54.19 -27.47
N ARG A 17 29.59 -53.67 -27.91
CA ARG A 17 29.46 -52.30 -28.44
C ARG A 17 29.29 -51.29 -27.29
N PRO A 18 29.92 -50.10 -27.35
CA PRO A 18 29.74 -49.07 -26.32
C PRO A 18 28.35 -48.43 -26.45
N GLY A 19 27.61 -48.36 -25.34
CA GLY A 19 26.28 -47.74 -25.27
C GLY A 19 26.36 -46.22 -25.19
N VAL A 20 25.54 -45.55 -26.02
CA VAL A 20 25.36 -44.09 -26.01
C VAL A 20 24.50 -43.72 -24.79
N LYS A 21 25.03 -42.90 -23.88
CA LYS A 21 24.29 -42.37 -22.72
C LYS A 21 23.54 -41.10 -23.13
N PHE A 22 22.21 -41.14 -23.14
CA PHE A 22 21.39 -39.94 -23.30
C PHE A 22 21.36 -39.16 -21.98
N PHE A 23 21.82 -37.90 -22.00
CA PHE A 23 21.61 -36.94 -20.92
C PHE A 23 20.33 -36.16 -21.22
N VAL A 24 19.32 -36.27 -20.36
CA VAL A 24 18.12 -35.43 -20.39
C VAL A 24 18.37 -34.23 -19.50
N VAL A 25 18.42 -33.03 -20.08
CA VAL A 25 18.52 -31.76 -19.35
C VAL A 25 17.11 -31.23 -19.12
N PHE A 26 16.68 -31.15 -17.86
CA PHE A 26 15.43 -30.48 -17.48
C PHE A 26 15.65 -28.96 -17.50
N PHE A 27 14.99 -28.27 -18.41
CA PHE A 27 14.90 -26.81 -18.41
C PHE A 27 13.82 -26.39 -17.40
N PHE A 28 14.23 -25.82 -16.27
CA PHE A 28 13.32 -25.09 -15.38
C PHE A 28 13.03 -23.72 -16.01
N ALA A 29 11.82 -23.53 -16.51
CA ALA A 29 11.33 -22.21 -16.89
C ALA A 29 11.05 -21.42 -15.61
N LEU A 30 11.91 -20.45 -15.32
CA LEU A 30 11.70 -19.49 -14.23
C LEU A 30 10.61 -18.51 -14.70
N PHE A 31 9.36 -18.75 -14.30
CA PHE A 31 8.29 -17.76 -14.45
C PHE A 31 8.57 -16.63 -13.47
N THR A 32 9.18 -15.54 -13.96
CA THR A 32 9.19 -14.27 -13.23
C THR A 32 7.76 -13.75 -13.22
N VAL A 33 7.05 -13.98 -12.12
CA VAL A 33 5.83 -13.24 -11.83
C VAL A 33 6.28 -11.78 -11.74
N GLY A 34 5.92 -10.96 -12.73
CA GLY A 34 6.20 -9.54 -12.69
C GLY A 34 5.47 -8.95 -11.51
N ALA A 35 6.18 -8.65 -10.42
CA ALA A 35 5.65 -7.76 -9.40
C ALA A 35 5.47 -6.41 -10.09
N SER A 36 4.24 -5.91 -10.17
CA SER A 36 3.97 -4.55 -10.61
C SER A 36 4.68 -3.61 -9.63
N LEU A 37 5.83 -3.10 -10.04
CA LEU A 37 6.61 -2.16 -9.25
C LEU A 37 5.82 -0.85 -9.24
N HIS A 38 5.05 -0.64 -8.19
CA HIS A 38 4.32 0.60 -7.99
C HIS A 38 5.26 1.64 -7.39
N ALA A 39 5.42 2.78 -8.07
CA ALA A 39 6.17 3.91 -7.57
C ALA A 39 5.23 4.94 -6.94
N TRP A 40 5.53 5.32 -5.70
CA TRP A 40 4.85 6.42 -5.04
C TRP A 40 5.14 7.77 -5.72
N PRO A 41 4.25 8.77 -5.58
CA PRO A 41 4.45 10.07 -6.20
C PRO A 41 5.70 10.77 -5.65
N THR A 42 6.49 11.36 -6.54
CA THR A 42 7.64 12.20 -6.17
C THR A 42 7.15 13.49 -5.49
N THR A 43 8.03 14.14 -4.72
CA THR A 43 7.70 15.39 -4.00
C THR A 43 7.06 16.45 -4.89
N ALA A 44 7.47 16.57 -6.16
CA ALA A 44 6.95 17.56 -7.10
C ALA A 44 5.58 17.22 -7.69
N GLN A 45 5.09 16.00 -7.53
CA GLN A 45 3.78 15.56 -8.05
C GLN A 45 2.63 15.82 -7.07
N TRP A 46 2.93 16.01 -5.79
CA TRP A 46 1.92 16.27 -4.77
C TRP A 46 1.33 17.67 -4.94
N LEU A 47 0.01 17.72 -5.08
CA LEU A 47 -0.76 18.96 -5.17
C LEU A 47 -1.32 19.30 -3.80
N PRO A 48 -1.03 20.48 -3.23
CA PRO A 48 -1.63 20.87 -1.96
C PRO A 48 -3.12 21.11 -2.12
N VAL A 49 -3.88 20.81 -1.08
CA VAL A 49 -5.34 21.00 -1.08
C VAL A 49 -5.67 22.43 -0.68
N TYR A 50 -6.59 23.04 -1.44
CA TYR A 50 -7.09 24.38 -1.21
C TYR A 50 -8.57 24.38 -0.88
N ARG A 51 -8.99 25.28 0.01
CA ARG A 51 -10.39 25.62 0.28
C ARG A 51 -10.57 27.12 0.11
N GLY A 52 -11.44 27.52 -0.81
CA GLY A 52 -11.66 28.95 -1.12
C GLY A 52 -10.40 29.70 -1.58
N GLY A 53 -9.45 29.01 -2.21
CA GLY A 53 -8.17 29.58 -2.65
C GLY A 53 -7.08 29.69 -1.56
N ALA A 54 -7.39 29.32 -0.31
CA ALA A 54 -6.42 29.22 0.78
C ALA A 54 -5.95 27.77 0.95
N ILE A 55 -4.68 27.58 1.33
CA ILE A 55 -4.13 26.26 1.67
C ILE A 55 -4.86 25.72 2.91
N VAL A 56 -5.26 24.46 2.85
CA VAL A 56 -5.79 23.74 4.01
C VAL A 56 -4.62 23.31 4.90
N TYR A 57 -4.67 23.73 6.16
CA TYR A 57 -3.80 23.25 7.23
C TYR A 57 -4.55 23.20 8.55
N ASP A 58 -4.07 22.35 9.46
CA ASP A 58 -4.65 22.19 10.78
C ASP A 58 -3.89 23.03 11.84
N SER A 59 -4.52 23.26 12.98
CA SER A 59 -3.88 23.92 14.12
C SER A 59 -2.76 23.03 14.65
N ASN A 60 -1.52 23.53 14.69
CA ASN A 60 -0.37 22.73 15.13
C ASN A 60 -0.42 22.26 16.60
N THR A 61 -1.42 22.67 17.38
CA THR A 61 -1.48 22.42 18.84
C THR A 61 -2.83 21.90 19.32
N ASP A 62 -3.71 21.45 18.44
CA ASP A 62 -5.03 20.95 18.85
C ASP A 62 -4.99 19.50 19.38
N THR A 63 -3.94 18.75 19.06
CA THR A 63 -3.64 17.43 19.61
C THR A 63 -2.12 17.21 19.73
N ASN A 64 -1.68 15.96 19.88
CA ASN A 64 -0.27 15.60 20.09
C ASN A 64 0.16 14.32 19.37
N GLY A 65 1.48 14.20 19.13
CA GLY A 65 2.11 13.02 18.56
C GLY A 65 1.67 12.76 17.12
N SER A 66 1.59 11.49 16.72
CA SER A 66 1.27 11.11 15.34
C SER A 66 -0.16 11.42 14.91
N ARG A 67 -1.05 11.76 15.86
CA ARG A 67 -2.41 12.24 15.57
C ARG A 67 -2.45 13.72 15.21
N ASN A 68 -1.39 14.46 15.57
CA ASN A 68 -1.31 15.90 15.35
C ASN A 68 -0.99 16.16 13.89
N ILE A 69 -2.02 16.55 13.15
CA ILE A 69 -1.88 17.03 11.78
C ILE A 69 -1.31 18.44 11.89
N VAL A 70 -0.21 18.69 11.19
CA VAL A 70 0.52 19.95 11.30
C VAL A 70 0.71 20.59 9.95
N GLY A 71 0.85 21.90 9.90
CA GLY A 71 1.10 22.61 8.67
C GLY A 71 1.13 24.13 8.79
N SER A 72 1.31 24.76 7.64
CA SER A 72 1.28 26.20 7.45
C SER A 72 0.95 26.53 5.99
N THR A 73 0.85 27.82 5.68
CA THR A 73 0.74 28.29 4.29
C THR A 73 1.96 27.95 3.43
N ALA A 74 3.14 27.74 4.01
CA ALA A 74 4.33 27.33 3.26
C ALA A 74 4.49 25.81 3.20
N SER A 75 3.90 25.10 4.16
CA SER A 75 4.01 23.66 4.34
C SER A 75 2.61 23.08 4.63
N PRO A 76 1.78 22.89 3.60
CA PRO A 76 0.43 22.34 3.73
C PRO A 76 0.36 21.06 4.57
N SER A 77 -0.80 20.86 5.23
CA SER A 77 -1.07 19.62 5.98
C SER A 77 -1.55 18.49 5.09
N LEU A 78 -2.23 18.79 3.99
CA LEU A 78 -2.89 17.82 3.11
C LEU A 78 -2.51 18.03 1.64
N TYR A 79 -2.19 16.93 0.97
CA TYR A 79 -1.91 16.88 -0.46
C TYR A 79 -2.65 15.73 -1.14
N LEU A 80 -2.85 15.89 -2.45
CA LEU A 80 -3.45 14.90 -3.33
C LEU A 80 -2.55 14.65 -4.54
N PHE A 81 -2.65 13.45 -5.10
CA PHE A 81 -2.15 13.15 -6.43
C PHE A 81 -3.06 12.11 -7.08
N ASN A 82 -3.19 12.15 -8.40
CA ASN A 82 -3.97 11.21 -9.19
C ASN A 82 -3.14 10.80 -10.42
N ASP A 83 -2.89 9.51 -10.59
CA ASP A 83 -2.16 8.96 -11.74
C ASP A 83 -3.06 8.36 -12.83
N GLY A 84 -4.39 8.50 -12.67
CA GLY A 84 -5.42 7.91 -13.53
C GLY A 84 -5.83 6.48 -13.15
N ILE A 85 -5.15 5.86 -12.18
CA ILE A 85 -5.43 4.50 -11.70
C ILE A 85 -5.77 4.52 -10.21
N ASN A 86 -5.02 5.28 -9.40
CA ASN A 86 -5.26 5.46 -7.98
C ASN A 86 -5.35 6.95 -7.64
N LEU A 87 -6.13 7.25 -6.61
CA LEU A 87 -6.05 8.51 -5.89
C LEU A 87 -5.14 8.34 -4.68
N TYR A 88 -4.22 9.29 -4.50
CA TYR A 88 -3.23 9.32 -3.43
C TYR A 88 -3.51 10.48 -2.52
N PHE A 89 -3.34 10.22 -1.23
CA PHE A 89 -3.47 11.19 -0.16
C PHE A 89 -2.17 11.24 0.61
N ARG A 90 -1.86 12.43 1.13
CA ARG A 90 -0.72 12.67 2.00
C ARG A 90 -1.12 13.61 3.11
N LEU A 91 -0.93 13.18 4.35
CA LEU A 91 -1.05 14.01 5.55
C LEU A 91 0.31 14.25 6.18
N ARG A 92 0.55 15.47 6.64
CA ARG A 92 1.73 15.85 7.44
C ARG A 92 1.41 15.72 8.93
N LEU A 93 2.24 14.98 9.65
CA LEU A 93 2.06 14.61 11.05
C LEU A 93 3.26 15.09 11.89
N ASP A 94 2.99 15.54 13.11
CA ASP A 94 3.96 16.05 14.09
C ASP A 94 4.91 14.98 14.67
N SER A 95 4.60 13.71 14.39
CA SER A 95 5.41 12.58 14.83
C SER A 95 5.18 11.36 13.95
N SER A 96 6.08 10.39 14.04
CA SER A 96 6.00 9.16 13.23
C SER A 96 4.74 8.37 13.57
N PRO A 97 3.88 8.05 12.57
CA PRO A 97 2.73 7.18 12.77
C PRO A 97 3.14 5.70 12.79
N ALA A 98 4.41 5.35 12.56
CA ALA A 98 4.88 3.98 12.63
C ALA A 98 4.64 3.43 14.04
N GLY A 99 4.09 2.23 14.14
CA GLY A 99 3.71 1.67 15.42
C GLY A 99 3.21 0.25 15.33
N THR A 100 2.64 -0.22 16.44
CA THR A 100 2.36 -1.64 16.67
C THR A 100 0.86 -1.96 16.80
N GLY A 101 -0.04 -1.47 15.93
CA GLY A 101 -1.43 -1.92 16.04
C GLY A 101 -2.29 -1.81 14.79
N GLY A 102 -3.24 -2.72 14.51
CA GLY A 102 -3.46 -4.08 15.02
C GLY A 102 -2.57 -5.15 14.37
N GLN A 103 -2.06 -4.91 13.16
CA GLN A 103 -1.13 -5.77 12.41
C GLN A 103 0.34 -5.35 12.58
N GLY A 104 0.56 -4.18 13.19
CA GLY A 104 1.88 -3.62 13.49
C GLY A 104 2.46 -2.80 12.36
N LEU A 105 1.62 -2.19 11.51
CA LEU A 105 2.09 -1.28 10.46
C LEU A 105 2.10 0.16 10.99
N LEU A 106 0.98 0.63 11.53
CA LEU A 106 0.84 1.96 12.14
C LEU A 106 0.49 1.90 13.64
N GLN A 107 0.51 3.06 14.29
CA GLN A 107 -0.04 3.23 15.64
C GLN A 107 -1.56 3.07 15.61
N SER A 108 -2.16 2.67 16.74
CA SER A 108 -3.59 2.35 16.83
C SER A 108 -4.47 3.60 16.90
N PHE A 109 -4.51 4.34 15.79
CA PHE A 109 -5.27 5.57 15.58
C PHE A 109 -5.92 5.56 14.19
N GLY A 110 -6.76 6.56 13.95
CA GLY A 110 -7.33 6.84 12.63
C GLY A 110 -6.79 8.15 12.06
N TRP A 111 -6.51 8.18 10.76
CA TRP A 111 -6.19 9.39 10.00
C TRP A 111 -7.13 9.52 8.82
N GLY A 112 -7.92 10.60 8.79
CA GLY A 112 -9.02 10.74 7.84
C GLY A 112 -8.99 12.03 7.04
N VAL A 113 -9.59 11.98 5.85
CA VAL A 113 -9.92 13.15 5.02
C VAL A 113 -11.41 13.14 4.77
N ILE A 114 -12.08 14.22 5.19
CA ILE A 114 -13.51 14.43 4.97
C ILE A 114 -13.75 15.33 3.75
N PHE A 115 -14.80 15.02 2.99
CA PHE A 115 -15.21 15.77 1.81
C PHE A 115 -16.59 16.37 2.02
N ASP A 116 -16.65 17.67 1.72
CA ASP A 116 -17.87 18.43 1.54
C ASP A 116 -18.02 18.69 0.04
N THR A 117 -19.04 18.08 -0.55
CA THR A 117 -19.34 18.07 -1.98
C THR A 117 -20.54 18.94 -2.34
N ASN A 118 -21.38 19.30 -1.36
CA ASN A 118 -22.55 20.16 -1.53
C ASN A 118 -22.33 21.59 -0.99
N MET A 119 -21.15 21.88 -0.43
CA MET A 119 -20.73 23.14 0.20
C MET A 119 -21.51 23.50 1.47
N VAL A 120 -22.04 22.48 2.16
CA VAL A 120 -22.73 22.63 3.43
C VAL A 120 -21.72 22.40 4.56
N ALA A 121 -21.13 23.49 5.04
CA ALA A 121 -20.05 23.45 6.05
C ALA A 121 -20.43 22.83 7.41
N THR A 122 -21.68 22.40 7.56
CA THR A 122 -22.25 21.83 8.78
C THR A 122 -22.18 20.29 8.82
N ASP A 123 -21.88 19.66 7.70
CA ASP A 123 -21.74 18.21 7.56
C ASP A 123 -20.61 17.84 6.56
N PHE A 124 -20.49 16.54 6.29
CA PHE A 124 -19.63 15.98 5.26
C PHE A 124 -20.42 14.88 4.54
N GLU A 125 -20.11 14.62 3.27
CA GLU A 125 -20.71 13.50 2.52
C GLU A 125 -19.82 12.26 2.55
N TRP A 126 -18.50 12.44 2.50
CA TRP A 126 -17.56 11.32 2.38
C TRP A 126 -16.43 11.42 3.37
N LEU A 127 -15.97 10.26 3.83
CA LEU A 127 -14.78 10.10 4.64
C LEU A 127 -13.91 9.02 4.01
N ILE A 128 -12.64 9.34 3.81
CA ILE A 128 -11.59 8.34 3.58
C ILE A 128 -10.76 8.26 4.84
N MET A 129 -10.67 7.08 5.44
CA MET A 129 -10.00 6.86 6.73
C MET A 129 -8.95 5.76 6.60
N VAL A 130 -7.73 6.03 7.06
CA VAL A 130 -6.78 4.99 7.44
C VAL A 130 -7.13 4.57 8.86
N ASP A 131 -7.80 3.43 9.02
CA ASP A 131 -8.22 2.89 10.31
C ASP A 131 -7.26 1.80 10.79
N CYS A 132 -6.55 2.10 11.89
CA CYS A 132 -5.63 1.19 12.56
C CYS A 132 -6.06 0.91 14.01
N ILE A 133 -7.29 1.28 14.40
CA ILE A 133 -7.85 0.96 15.71
C ILE A 133 -8.22 -0.52 15.76
N ASP A 134 -8.79 -1.03 14.67
CA ASP A 134 -9.16 -2.43 14.53
C ASP A 134 -7.95 -3.36 14.37
N LYS A 135 -8.18 -4.66 14.63
CA LYS A 135 -7.15 -5.70 14.47
C LYS A 135 -6.62 -5.75 13.02
N ASN A 136 -7.48 -5.47 12.05
CA ASN A 136 -7.13 -5.39 10.65
C ASN A 136 -6.94 -3.92 10.29
N GLU A 137 -5.72 -3.54 9.96
CA GLU A 137 -5.42 -2.17 9.54
C GLU A 137 -5.90 -1.98 8.10
N SER A 138 -6.75 -0.99 7.87
CA SER A 138 -7.45 -0.83 6.61
C SER A 138 -7.61 0.63 6.20
N ILE A 139 -7.90 0.82 4.92
CA ILE A 139 -8.34 2.09 4.35
C ILE A 139 -9.81 1.94 4.02
N LEU A 140 -10.63 2.81 4.58
CA LEU A 140 -12.08 2.82 4.45
C LEU A 140 -12.50 4.01 3.60
N LEU A 141 -13.40 3.78 2.65
CA LEU A 141 -14.22 4.83 2.05
C LEU A 141 -15.62 4.70 2.62
N GLU A 142 -16.12 5.76 3.23
CA GLU A 142 -17.39 5.79 3.92
C GLU A 142 -18.26 6.92 3.39
N HIS A 143 -19.54 6.63 3.22
CA HIS A 143 -20.55 7.61 2.83
C HIS A 143 -21.37 8.00 4.05
N ASN A 144 -21.41 9.28 4.37
CA ASN A 144 -22.25 9.79 5.43
C ASN A 144 -23.71 9.80 4.99
N THR A 145 -24.46 8.78 5.45
CA THR A 145 -25.89 8.64 5.13
C THR A 145 -26.80 9.37 6.10
N VAL A 146 -26.25 9.94 7.17
CA VAL A 146 -26.97 10.67 8.22
C VAL A 146 -26.23 11.97 8.51
N GLN A 147 -26.66 13.03 7.86
CA GLN A 147 -26.21 14.39 8.12
C GLN A 147 -27.06 14.97 9.24
N GLY A 148 -26.69 14.65 10.48
CA GLY A 148 -27.45 15.03 11.66
C GLY A 148 -26.97 16.35 12.25
N THR A 149 -26.50 16.32 13.49
CA THR A 149 -26.16 17.55 14.22
C THR A 149 -24.70 17.90 14.04
N ILE A 150 -24.42 19.17 13.71
CA ILE A 150 -23.06 19.72 13.60
C ILE A 150 -22.22 19.32 14.81
N ASN A 151 -21.05 18.72 14.55
CA ASN A 151 -20.08 18.32 15.57
C ASN A 151 -20.61 17.33 16.61
N ASP A 152 -21.63 16.52 16.30
CA ASP A 152 -22.15 15.51 17.21
C ASP A 152 -21.50 14.13 16.95
N PRO A 153 -20.59 13.65 17.82
CA PRO A 153 -20.00 12.32 17.70
C PRO A 153 -21.01 11.17 17.89
N GLY A 154 -22.27 11.47 18.24
CA GLY A 154 -23.38 10.53 18.36
C GLY A 154 -24.20 10.32 17.07
N ASP A 155 -23.89 11.03 15.98
CA ASP A 155 -24.53 10.79 14.69
C ASP A 155 -24.27 9.36 14.20
N LYS A 156 -25.32 8.72 13.65
CA LYS A 156 -25.23 7.33 13.17
C LYS A 156 -24.20 7.21 12.05
N THR A 157 -23.45 6.12 12.15
CA THR A 157 -22.22 5.81 11.44
C THR A 157 -22.30 5.98 9.92
N ALA A 158 -21.25 6.56 9.34
CA ALA A 158 -21.02 6.52 7.90
C ALA A 158 -21.03 5.06 7.42
N ALA A 159 -21.70 4.82 6.29
CA ALA A 159 -21.78 3.48 5.71
C ALA A 159 -20.49 3.19 4.94
N ILE A 160 -19.81 2.09 5.28
CA ILE A 160 -18.63 1.65 4.55
C ILE A 160 -19.04 1.28 3.12
N VAL A 161 -18.48 1.99 2.15
CA VAL A 161 -18.67 1.77 0.72
C VAL A 161 -17.56 0.90 0.15
N TYR A 162 -16.33 1.07 0.64
CA TYR A 162 -15.18 0.30 0.18
C TYR A 162 -14.16 0.09 1.30
N THR A 163 -13.49 -1.06 1.28
CA THR A 163 -12.42 -1.42 2.23
C THR A 163 -11.23 -1.96 1.47
N LEU A 164 -10.04 -1.45 1.81
CA LEU A 164 -8.77 -1.87 1.27
C LEU A 164 -7.80 -2.20 2.41
N GLY A 165 -7.07 -3.31 2.31
CA GLY A 165 -6.03 -3.62 3.28
C GLY A 165 -4.90 -2.59 3.25
N LEU A 166 -4.41 -2.17 4.42
CA LEU A 166 -3.38 -1.12 4.49
C LEU A 166 -2.05 -1.59 3.90
N ALA A 167 -1.66 -2.84 4.12
CA ALA A 167 -0.39 -3.39 3.65
C ALA A 167 -0.22 -3.22 2.12
N GLY A 168 0.84 -2.50 1.71
CA GLY A 168 1.13 -2.20 0.31
C GLY A 168 0.35 -1.01 -0.30
N ASN A 169 -0.49 -0.35 0.51
CA ASN A 169 -1.28 0.82 0.12
C ASN A 169 -1.00 2.05 0.98
N TYR A 170 0.08 2.04 1.75
CA TYR A 170 0.58 3.18 2.51
C TYR A 170 2.10 3.29 2.44
N GLN A 171 2.62 4.47 2.77
CA GLN A 171 4.02 4.67 3.13
C GLN A 171 4.17 5.77 4.17
N ILE A 172 5.29 5.73 4.89
CA ILE A 172 5.72 6.80 5.78
C ILE A 172 7.00 7.38 5.18
N SER A 173 7.08 8.71 5.12
CA SER A 173 8.33 9.40 4.76
C SER A 173 8.60 10.56 5.71
N VAL A 174 9.85 11.00 5.79
CA VAL A 174 10.23 12.16 6.61
C VAL A 174 9.76 13.43 5.89
N ALA A 175 9.13 14.34 6.62
CA ALA A 175 8.71 15.63 6.08
C ALA A 175 9.83 16.68 6.19
N ASP A 176 9.72 17.74 5.39
CA ASP A 176 10.69 18.84 5.31
C ASP A 176 10.49 19.92 6.40
N THR A 177 9.84 19.57 7.51
CA THR A 177 9.53 20.48 8.63
C THR A 177 9.81 19.82 9.98
N ALA A 178 9.78 20.67 11.02
CA ALA A 178 9.83 20.26 12.41
C ALA A 178 8.88 21.15 13.24
N PHE A 179 7.58 21.02 12.99
CA PHE A 179 6.56 21.68 13.79
C PHE A 179 6.70 21.22 15.26
N ASN A 180 6.36 22.11 16.19
CA ASN A 180 6.48 21.88 17.64
C ASN A 180 7.86 21.44 18.18
N GLY A 181 8.92 21.49 17.36
CA GLY A 181 10.31 21.28 17.76
C GLY A 181 10.89 19.90 17.46
N ASP A 182 10.08 18.96 16.97
CA ASP A 182 10.51 17.59 16.62
C ASP A 182 10.29 17.29 15.13
N GLN A 183 10.87 16.22 14.61
CA GLN A 183 10.80 15.86 13.19
C GLN A 183 9.37 15.46 12.77
N ASP A 184 8.85 16.11 11.73
CA ASP A 184 7.56 15.76 11.13
C ASP A 184 7.67 14.62 10.12
N TYR A 185 6.54 13.97 9.84
CA TYR A 185 6.42 12.85 8.92
C TYR A 185 5.26 13.04 7.96
N PHE A 186 5.33 12.42 6.78
CA PHE A 186 4.19 12.22 5.91
C PHE A 186 3.65 10.80 6.09
N LEU A 187 2.33 10.70 6.26
CA LEU A 187 1.57 9.47 6.04
C LEU A 187 0.90 9.58 4.67
N ASP A 188 1.30 8.70 3.75
CA ASP A 188 0.69 8.60 2.44
C ASP A 188 -0.11 7.32 2.33
N TRP A 189 -1.24 7.38 1.65
CA TRP A 189 -2.02 6.19 1.29
C TRP A 189 -2.70 6.37 -0.06
N ARG A 190 -3.20 5.25 -0.60
CA ARG A 190 -3.88 5.24 -1.89
C ARG A 190 -5.08 4.33 -1.90
N LEU A 191 -5.98 4.60 -2.84
CA LEU A 191 -7.12 3.76 -3.19
C LEU A 191 -7.32 3.83 -4.71
N PRO A 192 -7.93 2.79 -5.32
CA PRO A 192 -8.30 2.83 -6.73
C PRO A 192 -9.17 4.06 -7.03
N TYR A 193 -8.93 4.71 -8.17
CA TYR A 193 -9.69 5.91 -8.53
C TYR A 193 -11.13 5.58 -8.95
N ASP A 194 -11.39 4.35 -9.39
CA ASP A 194 -12.69 3.87 -9.86
C ASP A 194 -13.68 3.49 -8.74
N VAL A 195 -13.26 3.59 -7.48
CA VAL A 195 -14.15 3.38 -6.32
C VAL A 195 -14.71 4.68 -5.72
N LEU A 196 -14.31 5.84 -6.26
CA LEU A 196 -14.75 7.18 -5.83
C LEU A 196 -15.85 7.75 -6.72
#